data_AF-A0A371ITF3-F1
#
_entry.id   AF-A0A371ITF3-F1
#
_cell.length_a   1.000
_cell.length_b   1.000
_cell.length_c   1.000
_cell.angle_alpha   90.00
_cell.angle_beta   90.00
_cell.angle_gamma   90.00
#
_symmetry.space_group_name_H-M   'P 1'
#
loop_
_entity.id
_entity.type
_entity.pdbx_description
1 polymer ?
#
loop_
_entity_poly.entity_id
_entity_poly.type
_entity_poly.pdbx_seq_one_letter_code
_entity_poly.pdbx_strand_id
1 'polypeptide(L)' 'MNEHDNLNNENMNLDFEKMNEILADPTFANWYYNQMNNSSPNEININNFVQIIKDYSNNLKN' A
#
# COMPACT_ATOMS: atom_id res chain seq x y z
N MET A 1 3.32 -26.90 14.37
CA MET A 1 3.75 -25.66 13.67
C MET A 1 2.86 -25.60 12.45
N ASN A 2 1.79 -24.81 12.51
CA ASN A 2 0.73 -24.88 11.50
C ASN A 2 1.04 -23.93 10.36
N GLU A 3 1.46 -24.53 9.25
CA GLU A 3 0.93 -24.36 7.89
C GLU A 3 0.49 -22.95 7.50
N HIS A 4 1.42 -22.27 6.80
CA HIS A 4 1.21 -21.42 5.63
C HIS A 4 -0.26 -21.18 5.25
N ASP A 5 -0.82 -20.07 5.72
CA ASP A 5 -2.00 -19.49 5.12
C ASP A 5 -1.68 -19.14 3.65
N ASN A 6 -2.39 -19.84 2.79
CA ASN A 6 -2.33 -19.80 1.35
C ASN A 6 -2.77 -18.40 0.82
N LEU A 7 -1.84 -17.45 0.77
CA LEU A 7 -1.99 -16.18 0.07
C LEU A 7 -1.78 -16.36 -1.45
N ASN A 8 -2.48 -17.31 -2.06
CA ASN A 8 -2.69 -17.30 -3.51
C ASN A 8 -3.64 -16.17 -3.87
N ASN A 9 -3.13 -14.94 -3.86
CA ASN A 9 -3.86 -13.76 -4.28
C ASN A 9 -3.05 -13.18 -5.44
N GLU A 10 -3.48 -13.43 -6.68
CA GLU A 10 -2.87 -12.87 -7.90
C GLU A 10 -2.78 -11.33 -7.86
N ASN A 11 -3.48 -10.68 -6.92
CA ASN A 11 -3.44 -9.25 -6.64
C ASN A 11 -2.33 -8.82 -5.64
N MET A 12 -1.65 -9.75 -4.96
CA MET A 12 -0.56 -9.49 -4.01
C MET A 12 0.81 -9.86 -4.59
N ASN A 13 1.06 -9.55 -5.87
CA ASN A 13 2.42 -9.46 -6.38
C ASN A 13 3.06 -8.16 -5.87
N LEU A 14 3.12 -8.05 -4.54
CA LEU A 14 3.67 -6.93 -3.80
C LEU A 14 5.17 -7.12 -3.72
N ASP A 15 5.90 -6.26 -4.39
CA ASP A 15 7.34 -6.15 -4.22
C ASP A 15 7.61 -5.53 -2.84
N PHE A 16 7.89 -6.40 -1.86
CA PHE A 16 8.09 -5.99 -0.46
C PHE A 16 9.28 -5.04 -0.28
N GLU A 17 10.30 -5.13 -1.14
CA GLU A 17 11.45 -4.24 -1.09
C GLU A 17 11.03 -2.82 -1.46
N LYS A 18 10.32 -2.67 -2.59
CA LYS A 18 9.73 -1.37 -2.99
C LYS A 18 8.73 -0.83 -1.98
N MET A 19 7.91 -1.71 -1.39
CA MET A 19 6.98 -1.29 -0.34
C MET A 19 7.73 -0.73 0.87
N ASN A 20 8.80 -1.39 1.30
CA ASN A 20 9.60 -0.92 2.42
C ASN A 20 10.28 0.42 2.12
N GLU A 21 10.78 0.62 0.90
CA GLU A 21 11.32 1.91 0.45
C GLU A 21 10.29 3.03 0.54
N ILE A 22 9.06 2.78 0.08
CA ILE A 22 7.96 3.75 0.12
C ILE A 22 7.55 4.07 1.56
N LEU A 23 7.44 3.06 2.41
CA LEU A 23 7.06 3.25 3.82
C LEU A 23 8.15 3.98 4.61
N ALA A 24 9.41 3.88 4.19
CA ALA A 24 10.54 4.61 4.78
C ALA A 24 10.66 6.06 4.28
N ASP A 25 9.97 6.43 3.18
CA ASP A 25 9.99 7.78 2.61
C ASP A 25 9.10 8.74 3.45
N PRO A 26 9.67 9.77 4.08
CA PRO A 26 8.88 10.74 4.84
C PRO A 26 7.88 11.53 3.96
N THR A 27 8.14 11.62 2.65
CA THR A 27 7.23 12.26 1.68
C THR A 27 5.96 11.44 1.50
N PHE A 28 6.08 10.11 1.52
CA PHE A 28 4.94 9.21 1.45
C PHE A 28 4.01 9.40 2.65
N ALA A 29 4.53 9.58 3.87
CA ALA A 29 3.69 9.81 5.06
C ALA A 29 2.79 11.04 4.91
N ASN A 30 3.34 12.15 4.40
CA ASN A 30 2.57 13.37 4.13
C ASN A 30 1.53 13.18 3.02
N TRP A 31 1.90 12.50 1.95
CA TRP A 31 0.99 12.21 0.85
C TRP A 31 -0.16 11.27 1.27
N TYR A 32 0.16 10.19 1.99
CA TYR A 32 -0.79 9.23 2.54
C TYR A 32 -1.80 9.88 3.49
N TYR A 33 -1.32 10.76 4.38
CA TYR A 33 -2.17 11.53 5.27
C TYR A 33 -3.18 12.39 4.49
N ASN A 34 -2.75 13.04 3.40
CA ASN A 34 -3.64 13.80 2.53
C ASN A 34 -4.64 12.91 1.79
N GLN A 35 -4.25 11.72 1.34
CA GLN A 35 -5.19 10.78 0.72
C GLN A 35 -6.26 10.33 1.73
N MET A 36 -5.86 10.05 2.98
CA MET A 36 -6.78 9.60 4.02
C MET A 36 -7.73 10.70 4.50
N ASN A 37 -7.27 11.96 4.60
CA ASN A 37 -8.13 13.08 4.96
C ASN A 37 -9.22 13.36 3.92
N ASN A 38 -8.96 13.02 2.65
CA ASN A 38 -9.93 13.18 1.56
C ASN A 38 -10.83 11.95 1.36
N SER A 39 -10.54 10.84 2.05
CA SER A 39 -11.26 9.57 1.94
C SER A 39 -12.28 9.40 3.07
N SER A 40 -13.37 8.66 2.83
CA SER A 40 -14.37 8.39 3.87
C SER A 40 -13.84 7.40 4.92
N PRO A 41 -14.05 7.59 6.23
CA PRO A 41 -13.53 6.71 7.29
C PRO A 41 -13.93 5.23 7.13
N ASN A 42 -15.06 4.96 6.48
CA ASN A 42 -15.58 3.62 6.27
C ASN A 42 -14.89 2.85 5.13
N GLU A 43 -13.95 3.47 4.42
CA GLU A 43 -13.23 2.89 3.29
C GLU A 43 -11.78 2.50 3.67
N ILE A 44 -11.40 2.59 4.94
CA ILE A 44 -10.03 2.21 5.36
C ILE A 44 -9.98 0.70 5.57
N ASN A 45 -9.51 -0.03 4.56
CA ASN A 45 -9.23 -1.46 4.64
C ASN A 45 -7.86 -1.79 3.99
N ILE A 46 -7.35 -3.01 4.23
CA ILE A 46 -6.02 -3.42 3.76
C ILE A 46 -5.87 -3.39 2.23
N ASN A 47 -6.96 -3.66 1.49
CA ASN A 47 -6.93 -3.62 0.03
C ASN A 47 -6.76 -2.17 -0.46
N ASN A 48 -7.41 -1.22 0.20
CA ASN A 48 -7.28 0.20 -0.11
C ASN A 48 -5.89 0.72 0.23
N PHE A 49 -5.30 0.28 1.34
CA PHE A 49 -3.90 0.57 1.68
C PHE A 49 -2.92 0.04 0.62
N VAL A 50 -3.09 -1.21 0.20
CA VAL A 50 -2.26 -1.83 -0.86
C VAL A 50 -2.41 -1.08 -2.18
N GLN A 51 -3.63 -0.65 -2.53
CA GLN A 51 -3.88 0.13 -3.74
C GLN A 51 -3.17 1.49 -3.69
N ILE A 52 -3.23 2.18 -2.56
CA ILE A 52 -2.57 3.48 -2.34
C ILE A 52 -1.05 3.37 -2.54
N ILE A 53 -0.41 2.30 -2.05
CA ILE A 53 1.03 2.05 -2.26
C ILE A 53 1.34 1.81 -3.74
N LYS A 54 0.49 1.05 -4.44
CA LYS A 54 0.65 0.81 -5.89
C LYS A 54 0.52 2.11 -6.68
N ASP A 55 -0.45 2.95 -6.34
CA ASP A 55 -0.67 4.23 -7.01
C ASP A 55 0.50 5.19 -6.80
N TYR A 56 1.06 5.26 -5.58
CA TYR A 56 2.28 6.04 -5.30
C TYR A 56 3.48 5.54 -6.13
N SER A 57 3.69 4.22 -6.17
CA SER A 57 4.76 3.58 -6.95
C SER A 57 4.67 3.90 -8.45
N ASN A 58 3.46 3.99 -8.98
CA ASN A 58 3.21 4.29 -10.39
C ASN A 58 3.38 5.78 -10.71
N ASN A 59 3.03 6.67 -9.77
CA ASN A 59 3.21 8.12 -9.94
C ASN A 59 4.68 8.55 -9.90
N LEU A 60 5.56 7.82 -9.22
CA LEU A 60 7.02 8.09 -9.22
C LEU A 60 7.72 7.75 -10.56
N LYS A 61 7.06 7.02 -11.46
CA LYS A 61 7.64 6.55 -12.73
C LYS A 61 7.33 7.44 -13.94
N ASN A 62 6.57 8.53 -13.76
CA ASN A 62 6.29 9.55 -14.79
C ASN A 62 6.95 10.87 -14.42
#